data_AF-A0A7W1NFG8-F1
#
_entry.id   AF-A0A7W1NFG8-F1
#
_cell.length_a   1.000
_cell.length_b   1.000
_cell.length_c   1.000
_cell.angle_alpha   90.00
_cell.angle_beta   90.00
_cell.angle_gamma   90.00
#
_symmetry.space_group_name_H-M   'P 1'
#
loop_
_entity.id
_entity.type
_entity.pdbx_description
1 polymer ?
#
loop_
_entity_poly.entity_id
_entity_poly.type
_entity_poly.pdbx_seq_one_letter_code
_entity_poly.pdbx_strand_id
1 'polypeptide(L)' 'MDAVPPWRSSAGGHAGAVRLVIVESPNKTAKIRGFLGPGYQVAASYGHVRDL' A
#
# COMPACT_ATOMS: atom_id res chain seq x y z
N MET A 1 2.13 21.37 2.19
CA MET A 1 3.44 20.79 2.57
C MET A 1 3.14 19.52 3.33
N ASP A 2 2.63 18.55 2.58
CA ASP A 2 1.89 17.42 3.12
C ASP A 2 2.84 16.33 3.59
N ALA A 3 2.46 15.66 4.68
CA ALA A 3 3.27 14.61 5.28
C ALA A 3 3.59 13.53 4.23
N VAL A 4 4.88 13.24 4.09
CA VAL A 4 5.35 12.16 3.23
C VAL A 4 4.81 10.85 3.81
N PRO A 5 4.02 10.07 3.04
CA PRO A 5 3.47 8.85 3.58
C PRO A 5 4.59 7.86 3.90
N PRO A 6 4.41 6.99 4.91
CA PRO A 6 5.48 6.13 5.42
C PRO A 6 6.00 5.11 4.40
N TRP A 7 5.28 4.90 3.29
CA TRP A 7 5.72 4.06 2.19
C TRP A 7 6.71 4.75 1.23
N ARG A 8 6.85 6.08 1.30
CA ARG A 8 7.80 6.86 0.50
C ARG A 8 9.18 6.82 1.16
N SER A 9 9.91 5.73 0.96
CA SER A 9 11.34 5.63 1.35
C SER A 9 12.25 6.10 0.22
N SER A 10 13.12 7.06 0.50
CA SER A 10 13.92 7.79 -0.49
C SER A 10 15.33 7.25 -0.74
N ALA A 11 15.75 6.17 -0.09
CA ALA A 11 17.10 5.63 -0.25
C ALA A 11 17.11 4.10 -0.13
N GLY A 12 17.95 3.45 -0.93
CA GLY A 12 17.94 2.01 -1.16
C GLY A 12 17.98 1.16 0.11
N GLY A 13 16.95 0.32 0.27
CA GLY A 13 16.87 -0.69 1.31
C GLY A 13 15.44 -0.91 1.78
N HIS A 14 14.88 -2.10 1.52
CA HIS A 14 13.55 -2.50 2.01
C HIS A 14 13.55 -2.88 3.51
N ALA A 15 14.70 -2.77 4.18
CA ALA A 15 14.85 -3.09 5.59
C ALA A 15 14.44 -1.89 6.45
N GLY A 16 13.13 -1.76 6.73
CA GLY A 16 12.57 -0.74 7.63
C GLY A 16 11.48 0.14 7.02
N ALA A 17 11.30 0.10 5.70
CA ALA A 17 10.27 0.84 4.98
C ALA A 17 8.90 0.14 5.03
N VAL A 18 7.81 0.91 5.19
CA VAL A 18 6.45 0.38 5.01
C VAL A 18 6.22 0.09 3.53
N ARG A 19 5.84 -1.13 3.17
CA ARG A 19 5.58 -1.53 1.78
C ARG A 19 4.13 -1.29 1.41
N LEU A 20 3.88 -0.47 0.41
CA LEU A 20 2.53 -0.24 -0.12
C LEU A 20 2.13 -1.37 -1.07
N VAL A 21 0.96 -1.95 -0.83
CA VAL A 21 0.30 -2.95 -1.68
C VAL A 21 -1.04 -2.39 -2.09
N ILE A 22 -1.25 -2.25 -3.40
CA ILE A 22 -2.52 -1.79 -3.97
C ILE A 22 -3.28 -3.00 -4.50
N VAL A 23 -4.55 -3.10 -4.13
CA VAL A 23 -5.48 -4.15 -4.56
C VAL A 23 -6.68 -3.52 -5.24
N GLU A 24 -7.44 -4.26 -6.04
CA GLU A 24 -8.55 -3.69 -6.81
C GLU A 24 -9.79 -3.38 -5.96
N SER A 25 -10.00 -4.11 -4.85
CA SER A 25 -11.24 -4.01 -4.06
C SER A 25 -11.01 -3.87 -2.55
N PRO A 26 -11.92 -3.17 -1.84
CA PRO A 26 -11.85 -3.03 -0.39
C PRO A 26 -11.91 -4.38 0.34
N ASN A 27 -12.71 -5.32 -0.16
CA ASN A 27 -12.86 -6.64 0.46
C ASN A 27 -11.56 -7.46 0.42
N LYS A 28 -10.74 -7.29 -0.62
CA LYS A 28 -9.42 -7.92 -0.70
C LYS A 28 -8.43 -7.31 0.28
N THR A 29 -8.57 -6.03 0.61
CA THR A 29 -7.69 -5.34 1.57
C THR A 29 -7.72 -6.04 2.93
N ALA A 30 -8.91 -6.34 3.47
CA ALA A 30 -9.05 -6.99 4.77
C ALA A 30 -8.40 -8.38 4.81
N LYS A 31 -8.60 -9.18 3.75
CA LYS A 31 -8.01 -10.51 3.62
C LYS A 31 -6.49 -10.45 3.54
N ILE A 32 -5.96 -9.59 2.66
CA ILE A 32 -4.53 -9.50 2.37
C ILE A 32 -3.73 -8.95 3.56
N ARG A 33 -4.28 -8.02 4.34
CA ARG A 33 -3.64 -7.52 5.57
C ARG A 33 -3.30 -8.64 6.56
N GLY A 34 -4.19 -9.62 6.71
CA GLY A 34 -3.97 -10.76 7.60
C GLY A 34 -2.81 -11.67 7.17
N PHE A 35 -2.54 -11.77 5.87
CA PHE A 35 -1.46 -12.60 5.33
C PHE A 35 -0.09 -11.92 5.37
N LEU A 36 -0.04 -10.60 5.17
CA LEU A 36 1.22 -9.87 5.01
C LEU A 36 1.87 -9.44 6.34
N GLY A 37 1.05 -9.26 7.38
CA GLY A 37 1.54 -8.83 8.69
C GLY A 37 2.06 -7.39 8.74
N PRO A 38 2.74 -7.01 9.84
CA PRO A 38 3.27 -5.66 10.04
C PRO A 38 4.28 -5.24 8.97
N GLY A 39 4.35 -3.93 8.69
CA GLY A 39 5.27 -3.37 7.68
C GLY A 39 4.69 -3.31 6.27
N TYR A 40 3.42 -3.68 6.09
CA TYR A 40 2.68 -3.50 4.84
C TYR A 40 1.50 -2.56 5.03
N GLN A 41 1.37 -1.59 4.13
CA GLN A 41 0.19 -0.78 3.96
C GLN A 41 -0.61 -1.33 2.78
N VAL A 42 -1.84 -1.79 3.03
CA VAL A 42 -2.72 -2.29 1.95
C VAL A 42 -3.84 -1.28 1.69
N ALA A 43 -4.00 -0.87 0.44
CA ALA A 43 -5.03 0.07 -0.02
C ALA A 43 -5.75 -0.46 -1.26
N ALA A 44 -7.02 -0.09 -1.43
CA ALA A 44 -7.80 -0.46 -2.61
C ALA A 44 -7.76 0.64 -3.67
N SER A 45 -7.76 0.28 -4.96
CA SER A 45 -7.89 1.21 -6.09
C SER A 45 -9.33 1.61 -6.37
N TYR A 46 -10.30 0.88 -5.81
CA TYR A 46 -11.75 1.08 -6.02
C TYR A 46 -12.18 0.98 -7.49
N GLY A 47 -11.48 0.16 -8.29
CA GLY A 47 -11.72 0.01 -9.72
C GLY A 47 -10.69 0.75 -10.58
N HIS A 48 -11.11 1.19 -11.78
CA HIS A 48 -10.23 1.84 -12.74
C HIS A 48 -9.86 3.25 -12.27
N VAL A 49 -8.55 3.51 -12.14
CA VAL A 49 -8.02 4.81 -11.72
C VAL A 49 -8.04 5.82 -12.88
N ARG A 50 -8.09 5.33 -14.13
CA ARG A 50 -8.16 6.16 -15.33
C ARG A 50 -8.89 5.41 -16.44
N ASP A 51 -9.64 6.18 -17.24
CA ASP A 51 -10.32 5.73 -18.45
C ASP A 51 -9.88 6.62 -19.65
N LEU A 52 -10.27 6.23 -20.88
CA LEU A 52 -9.93 6.89 -22.14
C LEU A 52 -10.68 8.21 -22.38
#